data_AF-B1KKR8-F1
#
_entry.id   AF-B1KKR8-F1
#
_cell.length_a   1.000
_cell.length_b   1.000
_cell.length_c   1.000
_cell.angle_alpha   90.00
_cell.angle_beta   90.00
_cell.angle_gamma   90.00
#
_symmetry.space_group_name_H-M   'P 1'
#
loop_
_entity.id
_entity.type
_entity.pdbx_description
1 polymer ?
#
loop_
_entity_poly.entity_id
_entity_poly.type
_entity_poly.pdbx_seq_one_letter_code
_entity_poly.pdbx_strand_id
1 'polypeptide(L)'
;MLEQYETTLYEWIEDIVAQGNEDALFASGYLQGHFAVAISQLEIETEQDLSALSQKMDVCMELAKQELGDTDYALVDSAWKQLSDRLAA
;
A
#
# COMPACT_ATOMS: atom_id res chain seq x y z
N MET A 1 8.28 4.61 -13.82
CA MET A 1 8.66 4.96 -12.43
C MET A 1 7.48 4.76 -11.51
N LEU A 2 6.35 5.46 -11.69
CA LEU A 2 5.11 5.18 -10.94
C LEU A 2 4.36 3.92 -11.42
N GLU A 3 4.24 3.72 -12.74
CA GLU A 3 3.58 2.53 -13.33
C GLU A 3 4.19 1.20 -12.87
N GLN A 4 5.48 1.19 -12.54
CA GLN A 4 6.15 0.00 -11.99
C GLN A 4 5.62 -0.32 -10.59
N TYR A 5 5.43 0.70 -9.75
CA TYR A 5 4.88 0.54 -8.41
C TYR A 5 3.43 0.06 -8.45
N GLU A 6 2.63 0.58 -9.38
CA GLU A 6 1.27 0.08 -9.62
C GLU A 6 1.27 -1.38 -10.09
N THR A 7 2.18 -1.74 -11.00
CA THR A 7 2.32 -3.13 -11.47
C THR A 7 2.65 -4.06 -10.30
N THR A 8 3.63 -3.70 -9.46
CA THR A 8 3.99 -4.47 -8.26
C THR A 8 2.82 -4.58 -7.28
N LEU A 9 2.04 -3.51 -7.08
CA LEU A 9 0.82 -3.54 -6.27
C LEU A 9 -0.18 -4.55 -6.84
N TYR A 10 -0.46 -4.51 -8.15
CA TYR A 10 -1.43 -5.40 -8.78
C TYR A 10 -1.01 -6.87 -8.73
N GLU A 11 0.26 -7.17 -8.99
CA GLU A 11 0.80 -8.53 -8.86
C GLU A 11 0.69 -9.04 -7.41
N TRP A 12 1.00 -8.19 -6.42
CA TRP A 12 0.86 -8.53 -5.01
C TRP A 12 -0.60 -8.75 -4.59
N ILE A 13 -1.54 -7.95 -5.09
CA ILE A 13 -2.97 -8.15 -4.86
C ILE A 13 -3.45 -9.44 -5.53
N GLU A 14 -3.01 -9.74 -6.74
CA GLU A 14 -3.39 -10.97 -7.45
C GLU A 14 -2.96 -12.22 -6.66
N ASP A 15 -1.75 -12.24 -6.11
CA ASP A 15 -1.28 -13.30 -5.20
C ASP A 15 -2.21 -13.47 -3.99
N ILE A 16 -2.63 -12.36 -3.37
CA ILE A 16 -3.53 -12.37 -2.22
C ILE A 16 -4.95 -12.83 -2.60
N VAL A 17 -5.46 -12.43 -3.75
CA VAL A 17 -6.76 -12.90 -4.24
C VAL A 17 -6.74 -14.40 -4.52
N ALA A 18 -5.62 -14.93 -5.02
CA ALA A 18 -5.49 -16.34 -5.31
C ALA A 18 -5.31 -17.22 -4.06
N GLN A 19 -4.63 -16.72 -3.02
CA GLN A 19 -4.12 -17.56 -1.92
C GLN A 19 -4.40 -17.02 -0.51
N GLY A 20 -4.85 -15.77 -0.38
CA GLY A 20 -5.05 -15.07 0.89
C GLY A 20 -6.37 -15.42 1.58
N ASN A 21 -6.44 -15.05 2.86
CA ASN A 21 -7.65 -15.14 3.67
C ASN A 21 -8.41 -13.80 3.69
N GLU A 22 -9.55 -13.75 4.39
CA GLU A 22 -10.37 -12.53 4.51
C GLU A 22 -9.60 -11.34 5.07
N ASP A 23 -8.75 -11.56 6.08
CA ASP A 23 -7.89 -10.52 6.67
C ASP A 23 -6.89 -9.94 5.65
N ALA A 24 -6.27 -10.81 4.84
CA ALA A 24 -5.34 -10.40 3.80
C ALA A 24 -6.05 -9.63 2.68
N LEU A 25 -7.26 -10.05 2.32
CA LEU A 25 -8.10 -9.34 1.33
C LEU A 25 -8.55 -7.98 1.83
N PHE A 26 -8.91 -7.86 3.11
CA PHE A 26 -9.22 -6.59 3.74
C PHE A 26 -8.01 -5.66 3.70
N ALA A 27 -6.85 -6.12 4.19
CA ALA A 27 -5.66 -5.29 4.29
C ALA A 27 -5.14 -4.85 2.91
N SER A 28 -5.15 -5.75 1.92
CA SER A 28 -4.73 -5.44 0.55
C SER A 28 -5.67 -4.46 -0.15
N GLY A 29 -6.99 -4.61 0.02
CA GLY A 29 -7.98 -3.67 -0.51
C GLY A 29 -7.87 -2.29 0.12
N TYR A 30 -7.65 -2.21 1.44
CA TYR A 30 -7.44 -0.95 2.15
C TYR A 30 -6.19 -0.22 1.63
N LEU A 31 -5.07 -0.94 1.49
CA LEU A 31 -3.82 -0.38 0.95
C LEU A 31 -3.96 0.03 -0.51
N GLN A 32 -4.65 -0.76 -1.34
CA GLN A 32 -4.88 -0.42 -2.75
C GLN A 32 -5.53 0.97 -2.90
N GLY A 33 -6.53 1.28 -2.07
CA GLY A 33 -7.21 2.58 -2.10
C GLY A 33 -6.27 3.74 -1.78
N HIS A 34 -5.51 3.64 -0.68
CA HIS A 34 -4.54 4.66 -0.29
C HIS A 34 -3.39 4.80 -1.28
N PHE A 35 -2.93 3.68 -1.82
CA PHE A 35 -1.87 3.66 -2.81
C PHE A 35 -2.28 4.38 -4.10
N ALA A 36 -3.51 4.16 -4.59
CA ALA A 36 -4.04 4.88 -5.74
C ALA A 36 -4.08 6.41 -5.50
N VAL A 37 -4.45 6.84 -4.29
CA VAL A 37 -4.40 8.25 -3.91
C VAL A 37 -2.95 8.77 -3.88
N ALA A 38 -2.03 8.01 -3.31
CA ALA A 38 -0.62 8.38 -3.23
C ALA A 38 0.02 8.53 -4.63
N ILE A 39 -0.22 7.56 -5.53
CA ILE A 39 0.25 7.62 -6.92
C ILE A 39 -0.32 8.86 -7.63
N SER A 40 -1.63 9.11 -7.52
CA SER A 40 -2.26 10.28 -8.14
C SER A 40 -1.68 11.61 -7.64
N GLN A 41 -1.28 11.69 -6.37
CA GLN A 41 -0.59 12.88 -5.84
C GLN A 41 0.81 13.03 -6.43
N LEU A 42 1.56 11.93 -6.59
CA LEU A 42 2.91 11.95 -7.13
C LEU A 42 2.95 12.28 -8.63
N GLU A 43 1.90 11.97 -9.39
CA GLU A 43 1.83 12.27 -10.83
C GLU A 43 2.07 13.75 -11.17
N ILE A 44 1.69 14.66 -10.25
CA ILE A 44 1.88 16.12 -10.42
C ILE A 44 3.12 16.65 -9.70
N GLU A 45 3.83 15.81 -8.94
CA GLU A 45 5.05 16.16 -8.23
C GLU A 45 6.30 15.90 -9.09
N THR A 46 7.39 16.59 -8.77
CA THR A 46 8.67 16.43 -9.50
C THR A 46 9.39 15.15 -9.07
N GLU A 47 9.22 14.75 -7.81
CA GLU A 47 9.81 13.53 -7.25
C GLU A 47 8.78 12.40 -7.32
N GLN A 48 9.14 11.30 -7.97
CA GLN A 48 8.26 10.16 -8.25
C GLN A 48 8.97 8.84 -7.97
N ASP A 49 9.93 8.87 -7.04
CA ASP A 49 10.68 7.70 -6.62
C ASP A 49 10.01 6.97 -5.44
N LEU A 50 10.60 5.84 -5.05
CA LEU A 50 10.09 5.01 -3.97
C LEU A 50 10.11 5.73 -2.62
N SER A 51 11.03 6.67 -2.41
CA SER A 51 11.09 7.46 -1.19
C SER A 51 9.88 8.39 -1.10
N ALA A 52 9.54 9.08 -2.20
CA ALA A 52 8.36 9.94 -2.27
C ALA A 52 7.07 9.14 -2.04
N LEU A 53 6.93 7.95 -2.65
CA LEU A 53 5.81 7.05 -2.41
C LEU A 53 5.72 6.59 -0.95
N SER A 54 6.85 6.19 -0.36
CA SER A 54 6.89 5.73 1.03
C SER A 54 6.44 6.84 1.99
N GLN A 55 6.86 8.08 1.77
CA GLN A 55 6.43 9.23 2.59
C GLN A 55 4.92 9.47 2.51
N LYS A 56 4.30 9.33 1.34
CA LYS A 56 2.84 9.43 1.20
C LYS A 56 2.14 8.30 1.94
N MET A 57 2.63 7.08 1.81
CA MET A 57 2.06 5.91 2.49
C MET A 57 2.24 5.97 4.01
N ASP A 58 3.32 6.54 4.52
CA ASP A 58 3.50 6.77 5.97
C ASP A 58 2.40 7.68 6.53
N VAL A 59 2.00 8.71 5.78
CA VAL A 59 0.85 9.56 6.15
C VAL A 59 -0.46 8.75 6.16
N CYS A 60 -0.67 7.90 5.16
CA CYS A 60 -1.82 6.99 5.12
C CYS A 60 -1.83 6.03 6.33
N MET A 61 -0.67 5.53 6.75
CA MET A 61 -0.56 4.65 7.92
C MET A 61 -0.91 5.37 9.22
N GLU A 62 -0.52 6.64 9.38
CA GLU A 62 -0.93 7.44 10.54
C GLU A 62 -2.44 7.73 10.55
N LEU A 63 -3.07 7.90 9.38
CA LEU A 63 -4.53 8.00 9.27
C LEU A 63 -5.20 6.67 9.62
N ALA A 64 -4.66 5.56 9.12
CA ALA A 64 -5.17 4.21 9.40
C ALA A 64 -5.19 3.91 10.90
N LYS A 65 -4.21 4.37 11.68
CA LYS A 65 -4.21 4.25 13.16
C LYS A 65 -5.40 4.93 13.83
N GLN A 66 -5.95 5.97 13.21
CA GLN A 66 -7.08 6.73 13.76
C GLN A 66 -8.43 6.17 13.28
N GLU A 67 -8.46 5.56 12.09
CA GLU A 67 -9.67 5.01 11.47
C GLU A 67 -9.96 3.57 11.86
N LEU A 68 -8.92 2.75 12.04
CA LEU A 68 -9.01 1.32 12.30
C LEU A 68 -8.82 1.00 13.78
N GLY A 69 -9.42 -0.12 14.23
CA GLY A 69 -9.08 -0.70 15.52
C GLY A 69 -7.70 -1.34 15.52
N ASP A 70 -7.12 -1.59 16.70
CA ASP A 70 -5.75 -2.11 16.87
C ASP A 70 -5.48 -3.38 16.04
N THR A 71 -6.45 -4.31 15.98
CA THR A 71 -6.33 -5.55 15.21
C THR A 71 -6.26 -5.29 13.71
N ASP A 72 -7.18 -4.50 13.17
CA ASP A 72 -7.25 -4.19 11.73
C ASP A 72 -6.05 -3.34 11.30
N TYR A 73 -5.63 -2.40 12.15
CA TYR A 73 -4.40 -1.64 11.92
C TYR A 73 -3.18 -2.57 11.84
N ALA A 74 -3.05 -3.54 12.74
CA ALA A 74 -1.93 -4.48 12.72
C ALA A 74 -1.89 -5.33 11.44
N LEU A 75 -3.05 -5.69 10.87
CA LEU A 75 -3.15 -6.36 9.58
C LEU A 75 -2.64 -5.47 8.44
N VAL A 76 -3.11 -4.22 8.38
CA VAL A 76 -2.71 -3.25 7.35
C VAL A 76 -1.22 -2.90 7.46
N ASP A 77 -0.69 -2.72 8.67
CA ASP A 77 0.73 -2.44 8.93
C ASP A 77 1.63 -3.60 8.47
N SER A 78 1.22 -4.84 8.76
CA SER A 78 1.92 -6.04 8.29
C SER A 78 1.87 -6.17 6.77
N ALA A 79 0.71 -5.90 6.16
CA ALA A 79 0.54 -5.94 4.72
C ALA A 79 1.37 -4.86 4.01
N TRP A 80 1.46 -3.66 4.60
CA TRP A 80 2.29 -2.57 4.07
C TRP A 80 3.75 -2.96 4.06
N LYS A 81 4.29 -3.50 5.16
CA LYS A 81 5.68 -4.00 5.22
C LYS A 81 5.98 -5.02 4.11
N GLN A 82 5.07 -5.97 3.89
CA GLN A 82 5.24 -6.96 2.82
C GLN A 82 5.26 -6.32 1.43
N LEU A 83 4.40 -5.35 1.16
CA LEU A 83 4.36 -4.63 -0.10
C LEU A 83 5.60 -3.74 -0.28
N SER A 84 6.03 -3.02 0.76
CA SER A 84 7.24 -2.19 0.74
C SER A 84 8.49 -3.01 0.43
N ASP A 85 8.62 -4.20 1.02
CA ASP A 85 9.72 -5.12 0.72
C ASP A 85 9.75 -5.54 -0.75
N ARG A 86 8.57 -5.78 -1.35
CA ARG A 86 8.46 -6.09 -2.79
C ARG A 86 8.79 -4.90 -3.68
N LEU A 87 8.38 -3.69 -3.29
CA LEU A 87 8.66 -2.47 -4.06
C LEU A 87 10.15 -2.10 -4.06
N ALA A 88 10.89 -2.50 -3.02
CA ALA A 88 12.31 -2.26 -2.88
C ALA A 88 13.21 -3.32 -3.53
N ALA A 89 12.64 -4.45 -3.98
CA ALA A 89 13.36 -5.57 -4.60
C ALA A 89 13.68 -5.31 -6.09
#